data_AF-A0A1Y6KLS3-F1
#
_entry.id   AF-A0A1Y6KLS3-F1
#
_cell.length_a   1.000
_cell.length_b   1.000
_cell.length_c   1.000
_cell.angle_alpha   90.00
_cell.angle_beta   90.00
_cell.angle_gamma   90.00
#
_symmetry.space_group_name_H-M   'P 1'
#
loop_
_entity.id
_entity.type
_entity.pdbx_description
1 polymer ?
#
loop_
_entity_poly.entity_id
_entity_poly.type
_entity_poly.pdbx_seq_one_letter_code
_entity_poly.pdbx_strand_id
1 'polypeptide(L)'
;MRVTQGCFSFLPDLTDDQITAQIQYCLEKGWAVNIEFTDDPHPRNTYWEMWGLPMFDLRDAAGIMRELAECRKIYGDRYIRISAFDSSHGWESIRLSFIVNRPKNEPGFRLDRQETVGRNQRYSTRSYAAERPEGERYS
;
A
#
# COMPACT_ATOMS: atom_id res chain seq x y z
N MET A 1 -10.14 -10.62 -7.78
CA MET A 1 -10.85 -9.80 -6.78
C MET A 1 -10.18 -8.43 -6.68
N ARG A 2 -10.64 -7.50 -5.84
CA ARG A 2 -9.99 -6.19 -5.64
C ARG A 2 -9.66 -6.01 -4.16
N VAL A 3 -8.37 -5.87 -3.82
CA VAL A 3 -7.94 -5.53 -2.46
C VAL A 3 -8.41 -4.12 -2.11
N THR A 4 -9.10 -3.97 -0.98
CA THR A 4 -9.73 -2.72 -0.54
C THR A 4 -9.01 -2.04 0.62
N GLN A 5 -7.74 -2.38 0.88
CA GLN A 5 -6.87 -1.59 1.76
C GLN A 5 -6.66 -0.19 1.18
N GLY A 6 -6.36 0.81 2.02
CA GLY A 6 -6.19 2.21 1.60
C GLY A 6 -7.51 2.96 1.44
N CYS A 7 -7.52 4.24 1.79
CA CYS A 7 -8.75 5.01 2.04
C CYS A 7 -9.63 5.30 0.82
N PHE A 8 -9.14 5.06 -0.40
CA PHE A 8 -9.86 5.34 -1.65
C PHE A 8 -10.13 4.10 -2.51
N SER A 9 -9.89 2.89 -2.01
CA SER A 9 -9.94 1.67 -2.84
C SER A 9 -11.32 1.22 -3.31
N PHE A 10 -12.40 1.85 -2.81
CA PHE A 10 -13.76 1.69 -3.33
C PHE A 10 -14.07 2.63 -4.52
N LEU A 11 -13.23 3.63 -4.76
CA LEU A 11 -13.26 4.44 -5.98
C LEU A 11 -12.50 3.71 -7.10
N PRO A 12 -12.68 4.14 -8.37
CA PRO A 12 -11.75 3.81 -9.44
C PRO A 12 -10.31 4.13 -9.04
N ASP A 13 -9.33 3.46 -9.68
CA ASP A 13 -7.92 3.75 -9.44
C ASP A 13 -7.62 5.21 -9.80
N LEU A 14 -6.91 5.89 -8.90
CA LEU A 14 -6.65 7.32 -9.04
C LEU A 14 -5.74 7.59 -10.24
N THR A 15 -6.06 8.64 -11.00
CA THR A 15 -5.17 9.16 -12.03
C THR A 15 -3.97 9.87 -11.41
N ASP A 16 -2.90 10.07 -12.19
CA ASP A 16 -1.71 10.78 -11.69
C ASP A 16 -2.03 12.22 -11.25
N ASP A 17 -2.98 12.90 -11.90
CA ASP A 17 -3.45 14.22 -11.47
C ASP A 17 -4.14 14.16 -10.10
N GLN A 18 -4.97 13.14 -9.87
CA GLN A 18 -5.65 12.93 -8.59
C GLN A 18 -4.66 12.57 -7.49
N ILE A 19 -3.66 11.72 -7.79
CA ILE A 19 -2.60 11.36 -6.85
C ILE A 19 -1.77 12.60 -6.51
N THR A 20 -1.39 13.40 -7.51
CA THR A 20 -0.66 14.66 -7.33
C THR A 20 -1.41 15.59 -6.38
N ALA A 21 -2.73 15.75 -6.56
CA ALA A 21 -3.55 16.56 -5.67
C ALA A 21 -3.59 16.03 -4.23
N GLN A 22 -3.65 14.70 -4.03
CA GLN A 22 -3.60 14.11 -2.68
C GLN A 22 -2.23 14.29 -2.01
N ILE A 23 -1.14 14.15 -2.77
CA ILE A 23 0.21 14.42 -2.27
C ILE A 23 0.34 15.89 -1.87
N GLN A 24 -0.08 16.81 -2.74
CA GLN A 24 -0.03 18.24 -2.48
C GLN A 24 -0.79 18.60 -1.20
N TYR A 25 -1.98 18.03 -1.01
CA TYR A 25 -2.73 18.16 0.23
C TYR A 25 -1.93 17.70 1.47
N CYS A 26 -1.22 16.58 1.40
CA CYS A 26 -0.38 16.10 2.50
C CYS A 26 0.78 17.06 2.81
N LEU A 27 1.44 17.59 1.77
CA LEU A 27 2.54 18.54 1.92
C LEU A 27 2.08 19.87 2.52
N GLU A 28 0.90 20.36 2.13
CA GLU A 28 0.28 21.56 2.70
C GLU A 28 -0.09 21.39 4.18
N LYS A 29 -0.33 20.15 4.62
CA LYS A 29 -0.51 19.81 6.04
C LYS A 29 0.81 19.64 6.81
N GLY A 30 1.95 19.71 6.12
CA GLY A 30 3.27 19.48 6.72
C GLY A 30 3.53 18.02 7.07
N TRP A 31 2.85 17.07 6.41
CA TRP A 31 3.05 15.64 6.64
C TRP A 31 4.18 15.10 5.76
N ALA A 32 5.00 14.23 6.33
CA ALA A 32 6.05 13.54 5.59
C ALA A 32 5.44 12.44 4.73
N VAL A 33 5.74 12.43 3.43
CA VAL A 33 5.16 11.47 2.48
C VAL A 33 6.19 10.41 2.13
N ASN A 34 5.77 9.14 2.12
CA ASN A 34 6.60 8.02 1.68
C ASN A 34 5.85 7.10 0.72
N ILE A 35 6.63 6.35 -0.07
CA ILE A 35 6.15 5.35 -1.02
C ILE A 35 6.58 3.97 -0.50
N GLU A 36 5.64 3.03 -0.51
CA GLU A 36 5.88 1.65 -0.08
C GLU A 36 5.25 0.68 -1.07
N PHE A 37 5.82 -0.52 -1.20
CA PHE A 37 5.32 -1.54 -2.11
C PHE A 37 5.35 -2.94 -1.51
N THR A 38 4.50 -3.82 -2.01
CA THR A 38 4.47 -5.24 -1.62
C THR A 38 3.84 -6.11 -2.70
N ASP A 39 4.28 -7.36 -2.76
CA ASP A 39 3.58 -8.43 -3.47
C ASP A 39 2.93 -9.46 -2.51
N ASP A 40 2.91 -9.18 -1.19
CA ASP A 40 2.08 -9.88 -0.21
C ASP A 40 0.96 -8.95 0.29
N PRO A 41 -0.28 -9.07 -0.24
CA PRO A 41 -1.39 -8.20 0.10
C PRO A 41 -2.08 -8.58 1.42
N HIS A 42 -1.51 -9.47 2.24
CA HIS A 42 -2.12 -9.91 3.48
C HIS A 42 -2.47 -8.71 4.40
N PRO A 43 -3.68 -8.64 4.98
CA PRO A 43 -4.11 -7.47 5.79
C PRO A 43 -3.32 -7.28 7.10
N ARG A 44 -2.50 -8.27 7.48
CA ARG A 44 -1.58 -8.19 8.63
C ARG A 44 -0.12 -8.04 8.22
N ASN A 45 0.16 -7.91 6.92
CA ASN A 45 1.46 -7.47 6.44
C ASN A 45 1.55 -5.95 6.66
N THR A 46 1.99 -5.56 7.86
CA THR A 46 2.02 -4.16 8.30
C THR A 46 3.16 -3.37 7.66
N TYR A 47 4.33 -4.01 7.53
CA TYR A 47 5.54 -3.40 6.98
C TYR A 47 5.69 -3.80 5.52
N TRP A 48 5.43 -2.85 4.64
CA TRP A 48 5.72 -2.99 3.22
C TRP A 48 7.15 -2.51 2.95
N GLU A 49 7.71 -2.91 1.82
CA GLU A 49 9.05 -2.50 1.42
C GLU A 49 9.06 -0.99 1.15
N MET A 50 10.04 -0.29 1.70
CA MET A 50 10.19 1.14 1.52
C MET A 50 10.85 1.46 0.17
N TRP A 51 10.23 2.36 -0.60
CA TRP A 51 10.90 2.98 -1.75
C TRP A 51 11.69 4.19 -1.27
N GLY A 52 12.97 3.97 -0.95
CA GLY A 52 13.85 5.01 -0.42
C GLY A 52 13.46 5.46 0.99
N LEU A 53 13.80 6.71 1.33
CA LEU A 53 13.49 7.32 2.62
C LEU A 53 12.22 8.19 2.52
N PRO A 54 11.46 8.37 3.62
CA PRO A 54 10.36 9.34 3.65
C PRO A 54 10.85 10.74 3.30
N MET A 55 10.06 11.48 2.53
CA MET A 55 10.43 12.80 2.04
C MET A 55 9.86 13.88 2.98
N PHE A 56 10.70 14.35 3.92
CA PHE A 56 10.30 15.28 4.98
C PHE A 56 10.25 16.75 4.52
N ASP A 57 11.21 17.18 3.69
CA ASP A 57 11.42 18.60 3.36
C ASP A 57 10.90 19.00 1.97
N LEU A 58 10.18 18.11 1.28
CA LEU A 58 9.59 18.43 -0.02
C LEU A 58 8.39 19.36 0.16
N ARG A 59 8.30 20.38 -0.69
CA ARG A 59 7.16 21.32 -0.75
C ARG A 59 6.35 21.20 -2.04
N ASP A 60 6.85 20.43 -2.99
CA ASP A 60 6.25 20.23 -4.31
C ASP A 60 6.02 18.73 -4.55
N ALA A 61 4.78 18.38 -4.90
CA ALA A 61 4.37 17.02 -5.23
C ALA A 61 5.13 16.45 -6.43
N ALA A 62 5.67 17.28 -7.33
CA ALA A 62 6.40 16.82 -8.51
C ALA A 62 7.60 15.92 -8.18
N GLY A 63 8.31 16.20 -7.07
CA GLY A 63 9.42 15.37 -6.60
C GLY A 63 8.97 13.95 -6.23
N ILE A 64 7.86 13.85 -5.52
CA ILE A 64 7.27 12.57 -5.08
C ILE A 64 6.69 11.81 -6.27
N MET A 65 6.04 12.50 -7.20
CA MET A 65 5.50 11.88 -8.42
C MET A 65 6.59 11.30 -9.32
N ARG A 66 7.78 11.92 -9.35
CA ARG A 66 8.94 11.36 -10.04
C ARG A 66 9.39 10.05 -9.41
N GLU A 67 9.52 10.00 -8.09
CA GLU A 67 9.87 8.77 -7.36
C GLU A 67 8.82 7.67 -7.55
N LEU A 68 7.53 8.03 -7.55
CA LEU A 68 6.45 7.09 -7.85
C LEU A 68 6.57 6.51 -9.26
N ALA A 69 6.93 7.34 -10.25
CA ALA A 69 7.13 6.87 -11.61
C ALA A 69 8.31 5.88 -11.71
N GLU A 70 9.43 6.13 -11.02
CA GLU A 70 10.55 5.18 -10.98
C GLU A 70 10.17 3.88 -10.24
N CYS A 71 9.45 3.98 -9.13
CA CYS A 71 8.95 2.82 -8.40
C CYS A 71 8.04 1.94 -9.28
N ARG A 72 7.10 2.55 -10.02
CA ARG A 72 6.21 1.85 -10.97
C ARG A 72 6.95 1.21 -12.14
N LYS A 73 8.09 1.76 -12.58
CA LYS A 73 8.91 1.13 -13.64
C LYS A 73 9.50 -0.21 -13.19
N ILE A 74 9.89 -0.32 -11.93
CA ILE A 74 10.55 -1.50 -11.38
C ILE A 74 9.54 -2.49 -10.78
N TYR A 75 8.53 -1.97 -10.08
CA TYR A 75 7.56 -2.75 -9.29
C TYR A 75 6.10 -2.51 -9.71
N GLY A 76 5.88 -2.19 -11.00
CA GLY A 76 4.55 -1.90 -11.56
C GLY A 76 3.58 -3.08 -11.55
N ASP A 77 4.07 -4.29 -11.29
CA ASP A 77 3.30 -5.50 -11.06
C ASP A 77 2.90 -5.72 -9.59
N ARG A 78 3.38 -4.89 -8.66
CA ARG A 78 3.13 -5.00 -7.22
C ARG A 78 2.07 -4.00 -6.74
N TYR A 79 1.58 -4.18 -5.51
CA TYR A 79 0.85 -3.12 -4.83
C TYR A 79 1.82 -2.01 -4.45
N ILE A 80 1.48 -0.76 -4.75
CA ILE A 80 2.21 0.42 -4.29
C ILE A 80 1.23 1.32 -3.56
N ARG A 81 1.61 1.80 -2.38
CA ARG A 81 0.83 2.77 -1.60
C ARG A 81 1.67 4.01 -1.29
N ILE A 82 0.96 5.13 -1.17
CA ILE A 82 1.49 6.35 -0.59
C ILE A 82 0.95 6.44 0.84
N SER A 83 1.83 6.74 1.79
CA SER A 83 1.44 7.05 3.16
C SER A 83 1.96 8.44 3.56
N ALA A 84 1.22 9.11 4.43
CA ALA A 84 1.56 10.44 4.95
C ALA A 84 1.58 10.41 6.48
N PHE A 85 2.74 10.72 7.04
CA PHE A 85 3.03 10.70 8.48
C PHE A 85 2.98 12.11 9.06
N ASP A 86 2.28 12.27 10.17
CA ASP A 86 2.17 13.53 10.90
C ASP A 86 2.95 13.42 12.21
N SER A 87 4.03 14.21 12.31
CA SER A 87 4.91 14.26 13.47
C SER A 87 4.46 15.25 14.54
N SER A 88 3.27 15.85 14.41
CA SER A 88 2.73 16.73 15.45
C SER A 88 2.50 15.97 16.75
N HIS A 89 2.83 16.63 17.85
CA HIS A 89 2.70 16.05 19.18
C HIS A 89 1.26 15.58 19.45
N GLY A 90 1.12 14.35 19.94
CA GLY A 90 -0.18 13.73 20.22
C GLY A 90 -0.79 12.99 19.03
N TRP A 91 -0.21 13.08 17.84
CA TRP A 91 -0.58 12.22 16.71
C TRP A 91 0.50 11.20 16.36
N GLU A 92 1.69 11.65 15.98
CA GLU A 92 2.90 10.82 15.77
C GLU A 92 2.67 9.52 14.97
N SER A 93 1.84 9.61 13.92
CA SER A 93 1.33 8.44 13.18
C SER A 93 0.88 8.81 11.76
N ILE A 94 0.48 7.79 10.99
CA ILE A 94 -0.06 7.93 9.64
C ILE A 94 -1.42 8.64 9.71
N ARG A 95 -1.60 9.68 8.89
CA ARG A 95 -2.88 10.38 8.67
C ARG A 95 -3.63 9.83 7.47
N LEU A 96 -2.88 9.45 6.44
CA LEU A 96 -3.44 9.05 5.15
C LEU A 96 -2.61 7.90 4.57
N SER A 97 -3.28 6.89 4.01
CA SER A 97 -2.64 5.83 3.25
C SER A 97 -3.58 5.36 2.14
N PHE A 98 -3.09 5.36 0.90
CA PHE A 98 -3.89 4.99 -0.27
C PHE A 98 -3.07 4.27 -1.33
N ILE A 99 -3.72 3.35 -2.04
CA ILE A 99 -3.09 2.55 -3.10
C ILE A 99 -3.01 3.40 -4.38
N VAL A 100 -1.84 3.37 -5.02
CA VAL A 100 -1.52 4.08 -6.27
C VAL A 100 -1.08 3.14 -7.41
N ASN A 101 -0.85 1.87 -7.11
CA ASN A 101 -0.58 0.83 -8.12
C ASN A 101 -1.11 -0.52 -7.64
N ARG A 102 -1.52 -1.37 -8.58
CA ARG A 102 -2.03 -2.71 -8.29
C ARG A 102 -1.49 -3.71 -9.32
N PRO A 103 -1.31 -4.98 -8.94
CA PRO A 103 -1.15 -6.06 -9.92
C PRO A 103 -2.36 -6.11 -10.87
N LYS A 104 -2.13 -6.57 -12.11
CA LYS A 104 -3.17 -6.69 -13.14
C LYS A 104 -4.31 -7.63 -12.76
N ASN A 105 -3.97 -8.73 -12.07
CA ASN A 105 -4.93 -9.71 -11.59
C ASN A 105 -4.60 -10.09 -10.15
N GLU A 106 -5.55 -9.89 -9.25
CA GLU A 106 -5.45 -10.27 -7.85
C GLU A 106 -6.31 -11.52 -7.58
N PRO A 107 -5.69 -12.68 -7.29
CA PRO A 107 -6.43 -13.93 -7.08
C PRO A 107 -7.22 -13.95 -5.76
N GLY A 108 -6.85 -13.13 -4.78
CA GLY A 108 -7.49 -13.03 -3.48
C GLY A 108 -6.88 -13.92 -2.42
N PHE A 109 -7.74 -14.35 -1.49
CA PHE A 109 -7.32 -15.04 -0.28
C PHE A 109 -8.04 -16.38 -0.09
N ARG A 110 -7.33 -17.36 0.45
CA ARG A 110 -7.88 -18.57 1.04
C ARG A 110 -8.10 -18.36 2.53
N LEU A 111 -9.23 -18.87 3.05
CA LEU A 111 -9.50 -18.94 4.48
C LEU A 111 -9.32 -20.38 4.97
N ASP A 112 -8.19 -20.66 5.59
CA ASP A 112 -7.90 -21.93 6.23
C ASP A 112 -8.68 -22.03 7.54
N ARG A 113 -9.28 -23.19 7.78
CA ARG A 113 -10.06 -23.50 8.98
C ARG A 113 -9.51 -24.75 9.64
N GLN A 114 -8.87 -24.59 10.79
CA GLN A 114 -8.38 -25.71 11.59
C GLN A 114 -9.38 -25.99 12.71
N GLU A 115 -9.94 -27.20 12.76
CA GLU A 115 -10.76 -27.65 13.88
C GLU A 115 -9.91 -27.80 15.15
N THR A 116 -10.46 -27.36 16.28
CA THR A 116 -9.82 -27.45 17.59
C THR A 116 -10.80 -28.01 18.62
N VAL A 117 -10.65 -27.68 19.91
CA VAL A 117 -11.51 -28.24 20.97
C VAL A 117 -12.97 -27.86 20.75
N GLY A 118 -13.86 -28.86 20.74
CA GLY A 118 -15.30 -28.67 20.59
C GLY A 118 -15.68 -28.18 19.19
N ARG A 119 -16.34 -27.02 19.10
CA ARG A 119 -16.77 -26.39 17.84
C ARG A 119 -15.91 -25.19 17.45
N ASN A 120 -14.76 -25.02 18.12
CA ASN A 120 -13.86 -23.90 17.87
C ASN A 120 -13.02 -24.12 16.60
N GLN A 121 -12.84 -23.06 15.83
CA GLN A 121 -11.96 -23.03 14.66
C GLN A 121 -10.88 -21.98 14.82
N ARG A 122 -9.65 -22.34 14.46
CA ARG A 122 -8.55 -21.39 14.26
C ARG A 122 -8.45 -21.06 12.79
N TYR A 123 -8.44 -19.76 12.49
CA TYR A 123 -8.44 -19.26 11.13
C TYR A 123 -7.04 -18.82 10.71
N SER A 124 -6.72 -19.01 9.43
CA SER A 124 -5.59 -18.36 8.79
C SER A 124 -6.01 -17.85 7.42
N THR A 125 -5.83 -16.55 7.18
CA THR A 125 -6.01 -15.96 5.87
C THR A 125 -4.69 -16.08 5.12
N ARG A 126 -4.70 -16.61 3.90
CA ARG A 126 -3.50 -16.73 3.05
C ARG A 126 -3.77 -16.10 1.69
N SER A 127 -2.85 -15.25 1.22
CA SER A 127 -2.90 -14.78 -0.17
C SER A 127 -2.55 -15.93 -1.10
N TYR A 128 -3.31 -16.13 -2.18
CA TYR A 128 -2.94 -17.10 -3.22
C TYR A 128 -1.63 -16.70 -3.93
N ALA A 129 -1.38 -15.39 -4.07
CA ALA A 129 -0.15 -14.89 -4.69
C ALA A 129 1.09 -15.25 -3.84
N ALA A 130 0.95 -15.25 -2.50
CA ALA A 130 2.03 -15.56 -1.57
C ALA A 130 2.37 -17.07 -1.45
N GLU A 131 1.69 -17.95 -2.19
CA GLU A 131 2.14 -19.35 -2.34
C GLU A 131 3.37 -19.48 -3.27
N ARG A 132 3.67 -18.44 -4.05
CA ARG A 132 4.89 -18.33 -4.87
C ARG A 132 5.99 -17.52 -4.16
N PRO A 133 7.27 -17.75 -4.53
CA PRO A 133 8.37 -16.90 -4.09
C PRO A 133 8.13 -15.42 -4.39
N GLU A 134 8.72 -14.54 -3.58
CA GLU A 134 8.69 -13.10 -3.84
C GLU A 134 9.22 -12.78 -5.25
N GLY A 135 8.57 -11.84 -5.94
CA GLY A 135 8.92 -11.45 -7.30
C GLY A 135 8.29 -12.32 -8.40
N GLU A 136 7.73 -13.48 -8.06
CA GLU A 136 7.01 -14.37 -9.02
C GLU A 136 5.48 -14.41 -8.77
N ARG A 137 4.99 -13.56 -7.86
CA ARG A 137 3.63 -13.63 -7.31
C ARG A 137 2.54 -13.10 -8.25
N TYR A 138 2.88 -12.14 -9.13
CA TYR A 138 1.94 -11.46 -10.05
C TYR A 138 2.43 -11.41 -11.51
N SER A 139 3.52 -12.12 -11.79
CA SER A 139 4.11 -12.34 -13.11
C SER A 139 3.51 -13.56 -13.83
#